data_AF-A0ABD2UXW0-F1
#
_entry.id   AF-A0ABD2UXW0-F1
#
_cell.length_a   1.000
_cell.length_b   1.000
_cell.length_c   1.000
_cell.angle_alpha   90.00
_cell.angle_beta   90.00
_cell.angle_gamma   90.00
#
_symmetry.space_group_name_H-M   'P 1'
#
loop_
_entity.id
_entity.type
_entity.pdbx_description
1 polymer ?
#
loop_
_entity_poly.entity_id
_entity_poly.type
_entity_poly.pdbx_seq_one_letter_code
_entity_poly.pdbx_strand_id
1 'polypeptide(L)'
;MMEKKQKKFLTVAPFECAWPNDLRFREAGRGCVAFDAFAHNDVTVVFREQVGSQHYHYKRDNCPHYTVIIGSHRNKRLKIEVNGKTVVDAAGVGLCCSSAFQSYWISIYDGLISIGKGRYPFQNLCFQWLDSNPNYTVQYIGLSSWDKHVGYRNVNVLPATPNHLSLWKHVDFVEHDFGEDDLEQELEDGTANYESWGLGKFLENWELSDMFFIVGKEERAVPGHKLVLEACGDFCLSSSVEEAVHLPDISYSVLHALLQYIYTGHTQILESDLCSLKSLSLQYKVMSLVRQCEEILERIMSNKQLVDSTQLVDIFYPSWLQCSKTFPYGLPIDRERLERFLSTGEYSDLDLYVGVHDIVLRSHKVILGSWSTPFTKMFTNGMRESVSSVVCLKDVPLEAFKIMLEFMYSGELNKEATEGINTLLLQLLLLADEFGVTLLHQECCKILLECLSEGWSSPIGRRTQYAQFFK
;
A
#
# COMPACT_ATOMS: atom_id res chain seq x y z
N MET A 1 10.12 8.21 47.89
CA MET A 1 9.13 9.13 47.29
C MET A 1 9.48 9.22 45.81
N MET A 2 8.88 8.38 44.96
CA MET A 2 9.18 8.36 43.52
C MET A 2 8.42 9.50 42.85
N GLU A 3 9.15 10.48 42.32
CA GLU A 3 8.60 11.53 41.47
C GLU A 3 7.98 10.91 40.21
N LYS A 4 6.66 11.01 40.09
CA LYS A 4 5.95 10.80 38.82
C LYS A 4 6.47 11.84 37.83
N LYS A 5 7.34 11.45 36.89
CA LYS A 5 7.55 12.21 35.65
C LYS A 5 6.21 12.29 34.90
N GLN A 6 5.46 13.37 35.12
CA GLN A 6 4.33 13.73 34.26
C GLN A 6 4.86 13.89 32.84
N LYS A 7 4.34 13.08 31.89
CA LYS A 7 4.55 13.34 30.46
C LYS A 7 4.00 14.73 30.16
N LYS A 8 4.88 15.73 29.95
CA LYS A 8 4.51 17.08 29.53
C LYS A 8 3.78 16.98 28.20
N PHE A 9 2.51 17.37 28.16
CA PHE A 9 1.78 17.61 26.91
C PHE A 9 1.73 19.12 26.68
N LEU A 10 1.84 19.54 25.42
CA LEU A 10 1.82 20.94 25.02
C LEU A 10 0.37 21.41 24.91
N THR A 11 -0.01 22.41 25.69
CA THR A 11 -1.33 23.04 25.55
C THR A 11 -1.17 24.33 24.74
N VAL A 12 -1.83 24.40 23.59
CA VAL A 12 -1.86 25.59 22.73
C VAL A 12 -3.12 26.40 23.08
N ALA A 13 -2.98 27.72 23.27
CA ALA A 13 -4.10 28.58 23.60
C ALA A 13 -4.96 28.92 22.36
N PRO A 14 -6.23 29.34 22.55
CA PRO A 14 -7.07 29.84 21.47
C PRO A 14 -6.35 30.90 20.63
N PHE A 15 -6.46 30.77 19.30
CA PHE A 15 -5.86 31.66 18.31
C PHE A 15 -4.33 31.74 18.30
N GLU A 16 -3.63 30.82 18.98
CA GLU A 16 -2.18 30.73 18.97
C GLU A 16 -1.67 29.56 18.11
N CYS A 17 -0.38 29.61 17.78
CA CYS A 17 0.33 28.55 17.11
C CYS A 17 1.69 28.37 17.75
N ALA A 18 1.94 27.16 18.25
CA ALA A 18 3.22 26.79 18.80
C ALA A 18 4.12 26.22 17.70
N TRP A 19 5.38 26.66 17.69
CA TRP A 19 6.43 26.20 16.79
C TRP A 19 7.56 25.56 17.60
N PRO A 20 7.45 24.29 18.00
CA PRO A 20 8.55 23.61 18.67
C PRO A 20 9.77 23.53 17.74
N ASN A 21 10.95 23.89 18.27
CA ASN A 21 12.19 24.04 17.49
C ASN A 21 12.62 22.79 16.70
N ASP A 22 12.15 21.61 17.11
CA ASP A 22 12.56 20.32 16.52
C ASP A 22 11.54 19.76 15.51
N LEU A 23 10.40 20.43 15.29
CA LEU A 23 9.35 19.95 14.38
C LEU A 23 9.53 20.50 12.96
N ARG A 24 10.42 19.86 12.20
CA ARG A 24 10.63 20.14 10.78
C ARG A 24 10.86 18.87 9.98
N PHE A 25 10.40 18.87 8.73
CA PHE A 25 10.74 17.85 7.75
C PHE A 25 12.23 17.92 7.41
N ARG A 26 12.83 16.74 7.21
CA ARG A 26 14.23 16.63 6.78
C ARG A 26 14.40 17.17 5.36
N GLU A 27 13.42 16.89 4.50
CA GLU A 27 13.32 17.38 3.12
C GLU A 27 12.12 18.31 3.00
N ALA A 28 12.31 19.48 2.38
CA ALA A 28 11.20 20.39 2.12
C ALA A 28 10.19 19.73 1.16
N GLY A 29 8.89 19.92 1.43
CA GLY A 29 7.79 19.33 0.68
C GLY A 29 7.56 17.83 0.95
N ARG A 30 8.39 17.19 1.77
CA ARG A 30 8.37 15.74 2.01
C ARG A 30 8.56 15.39 3.48
N GLY A 31 7.46 15.02 4.13
CA GLY A 31 7.53 14.50 5.48
C GLY A 31 6.18 14.10 6.04
N CYS A 32 6.21 13.36 7.13
CA CYS A 32 5.03 12.99 7.89
C CYS A 32 5.15 13.44 9.34
N VAL A 33 4.06 13.92 9.92
CA VAL A 33 3.94 14.20 11.34
C VAL A 33 2.89 13.29 11.95
N ALA A 34 3.26 12.55 12.99
CA ALA A 34 2.34 11.76 13.81
C ALA A 34 2.23 12.40 15.19
N PHE A 35 1.02 12.51 15.74
CA PHE A 35 0.78 13.20 17.00
C PHE A 35 -0.48 12.70 17.70
N ASP A 36 -0.48 12.79 19.03
CA ASP A 36 -1.70 12.66 19.82
C ASP A 36 -2.27 14.06 20.08
N ALA A 37 -3.55 14.25 19.76
CA ALA A 37 -4.27 15.49 20.05
C ALA A 37 -5.51 15.26 20.92
N PHE A 38 -5.75 16.20 21.83
CA PHE A 38 -6.96 16.32 22.64
C PHE A 38 -7.55 17.70 22.39
N ALA A 39 -8.78 17.75 21.87
CA ALA A 39 -9.50 18.98 21.60
C ALA A 39 -11.01 18.76 21.79
N HIS A 40 -11.70 19.81 22.23
CA HIS A 40 -13.16 19.79 22.34
C HIS A 40 -13.86 19.99 20.99
N ASN A 41 -13.19 20.70 20.07
CA ASN A 41 -13.74 21.08 18.77
C ASN A 41 -12.80 20.62 17.66
N ASP A 42 -11.82 21.43 17.31
CA ASP A 42 -10.92 21.25 16.19
C ASP A 42 -9.45 21.16 16.62
N VAL A 43 -8.68 20.43 15.81
CA VAL A 43 -7.23 20.28 15.90
C VAL A 43 -6.66 20.85 14.61
N THR A 44 -5.71 21.78 14.74
CA THR A 44 -5.18 22.52 13.59
C THR A 44 -3.68 22.34 13.51
N VAL A 45 -3.20 21.86 12.37
CA VAL A 45 -1.78 21.71 12.07
C VAL A 45 -1.43 22.54 10.84
N VAL A 46 -0.35 23.31 10.93
CA VAL A 46 0.08 24.28 9.91
C VAL A 46 1.45 23.86 9.37
N PHE A 47 1.65 23.91 8.06
CA PHE A 47 2.92 23.56 7.39
C PHE A 47 3.45 24.73 6.58
N ARG A 48 4.72 25.11 6.79
CA ARG A 48 5.33 26.34 6.25
C ARG A 48 6.79 26.19 5.91
N GLU A 49 7.31 27.09 5.07
CA GLU A 49 8.74 27.18 4.76
C GLU A 49 9.60 27.67 5.94
N GLN A 50 9.06 28.56 6.78
CA GLN A 50 9.75 29.12 7.95
C GLN A 50 8.82 29.16 9.16
N VAL A 51 9.39 29.13 10.37
CA VAL A 51 8.64 29.25 11.63
C VAL A 51 7.94 30.60 11.74
N GLY A 52 6.72 30.59 12.28
CA GLY A 52 5.97 31.81 12.62
C GLY A 52 6.31 32.37 14.00
N SER A 53 5.73 33.51 14.38
CA SER A 53 5.83 34.06 15.74
C SER A 53 4.97 33.27 16.75
N GLN A 54 5.17 33.46 18.05
CA GLN A 54 4.40 32.72 19.08
C GLN A 54 2.94 33.21 19.23
N HIS A 55 2.67 34.48 18.91
CA HIS A 55 1.33 35.07 18.84
C HIS A 55 0.73 34.99 17.42
N TYR A 56 1.19 34.01 16.64
CA TYR A 56 0.84 33.82 15.26
C TYR A 56 -0.55 33.21 15.10
N HIS A 57 -1.35 33.82 14.23
CA HIS A 57 -2.58 33.25 13.75
C HIS A 57 -2.50 33.11 12.22
N TYR A 58 -2.60 31.88 11.72
CA TYR A 58 -2.31 31.51 10.32
C TYR A 58 -3.13 32.27 9.27
N LYS A 59 -4.31 32.80 9.63
CA LYS A 59 -5.12 33.65 8.73
C LYS A 59 -4.62 35.08 8.49
N ARG A 60 -3.59 35.54 9.20
CA ARG A 60 -3.07 36.93 9.08
C ARG A 60 -1.79 37.02 8.25
N ASP A 61 -1.40 35.94 7.60
CA ASP A 61 -0.11 35.81 6.93
C ASP A 61 -0.29 35.55 5.42
N ASN A 62 0.58 36.16 4.63
CA ASN A 62 0.63 36.04 3.18
C ASN A 62 1.69 35.03 2.70
N CYS A 63 2.49 34.45 3.60
CA CYS A 63 3.45 33.42 3.22
C CYS A 63 2.75 32.11 2.77
N PRO A 64 3.33 31.42 1.78
CA PRO A 64 2.85 30.12 1.33
C PRO A 64 2.76 29.08 2.46
N HIS A 65 1.59 28.48 2.65
CA HIS A 65 1.37 27.50 3.72
C HIS A 65 0.18 26.58 3.46
N TYR A 66 0.24 25.39 4.06
CA TYR A 66 -0.90 24.49 4.20
C TYR A 66 -1.43 24.53 5.63
N THR A 67 -2.75 24.53 5.78
CA THR A 67 -3.41 24.34 7.07
C THR A 67 -4.37 23.17 7.00
N VAL A 68 -4.20 22.20 7.90
CA VAL A 68 -5.09 21.03 8.04
C VAL A 68 -5.88 21.19 9.33
N ILE A 69 -7.21 21.21 9.22
CA ILE A 69 -8.14 21.41 10.33
C ILE A 69 -9.02 20.16 10.48
N ILE A 70 -8.72 19.35 11.49
CA ILE A 70 -9.46 18.14 11.84
C ILE A 70 -10.58 18.53 12.82
N GLY A 71 -11.81 18.11 12.58
CA GLY A 71 -12.93 18.40 13.49
C GLY A 71 -13.54 19.80 13.35
N SER A 72 -13.42 20.42 12.17
CA SER A 72 -14.11 21.68 11.86
C SER A 72 -15.64 21.54 11.95
N HIS A 73 -16.34 22.67 12.13
CA HIS A 73 -17.79 22.76 12.30
C HIS A 73 -18.36 21.81 13.36
N ARG A 74 -17.96 22.02 14.63
CA ARG A 74 -18.37 21.19 15.77
C ARG A 74 -18.04 19.71 15.57
N ASN A 75 -16.80 19.45 15.12
CA ASN A 75 -16.26 18.11 15.02
C ASN A 75 -16.90 17.20 13.95
N LYS A 76 -17.33 17.79 12.83
CA LYS A 76 -18.04 17.04 11.76
C LYS A 76 -17.31 17.03 10.43
N ARG A 77 -16.30 17.90 10.27
CA ARG A 77 -15.69 18.19 8.97
C ARG A 77 -14.17 18.21 9.06
N LEU A 78 -13.52 17.79 7.99
CA LEU A 78 -12.11 18.02 7.73
C LEU A 78 -11.98 19.20 6.75
N LYS A 79 -11.07 20.13 7.03
CA LYS A 79 -10.72 21.19 6.08
C LYS A 79 -9.24 21.23 5.78
N ILE A 80 -8.91 21.52 4.53
CA ILE A 80 -7.56 21.88 4.10
C ILE A 80 -7.62 23.27 3.49
N GLU A 81 -6.74 24.15 3.95
CA GLU A 81 -6.59 25.51 3.44
C GLU A 81 -5.19 25.68 2.83
N VAL A 82 -5.13 26.30 1.66
CA VAL A 82 -3.87 26.74 1.02
C VAL A 82 -3.86 28.26 1.10
N ASN A 83 -2.86 28.83 1.77
CA ASN A 83 -2.71 30.29 1.93
C ASN A 83 -3.98 30.95 2.49
N GLY A 84 -4.63 30.30 3.46
CA GLY A 84 -5.89 30.75 4.08
C GLY A 84 -7.16 30.57 3.23
N LYS A 85 -7.05 30.08 1.98
CA LYS A 85 -8.21 29.74 1.16
C LYS A 85 -8.56 28.26 1.32
N THR A 86 -9.80 27.98 1.73
CA THR A 86 -10.30 26.60 1.82
C THR A 86 -10.33 25.94 0.43
N VAL A 87 -9.59 24.85 0.28
CA VAL A 87 -9.55 24.02 -0.94
C VAL A 87 -10.25 22.68 -0.74
N VAL A 88 -10.33 22.21 0.50
CA VAL A 88 -11.06 21.00 0.89
C VAL A 88 -11.98 21.32 2.05
N ASP A 89 -13.23 20.87 1.95
CA ASP A 89 -14.20 20.89 3.05
C ASP A 89 -15.07 19.62 2.99
N ALA A 90 -14.61 18.57 3.68
CA ALA A 90 -15.17 17.22 3.61
C ALA A 90 -15.93 16.86 4.90
N ALA A 91 -17.12 16.26 4.77
CA ALA A 91 -17.90 15.73 5.89
C ALA A 91 -17.73 14.21 6.00
N GLY A 92 -17.91 13.64 7.20
CA GLY A 92 -17.98 12.18 7.37
C GLY A 92 -16.65 11.43 7.29
N VAL A 93 -15.52 12.13 7.45
CA VAL A 93 -14.15 11.60 7.27
C VAL A 93 -13.68 10.73 8.46
N GLY A 94 -14.52 10.46 9.46
CA GLY A 94 -14.17 9.63 10.63
C GLY A 94 -13.11 10.23 11.57
N LEU A 95 -12.62 11.44 11.28
CA LEU A 95 -11.69 12.20 12.10
C LEU A 95 -12.46 13.10 13.07
N CYS A 96 -12.66 12.60 14.28
CA CYS A 96 -13.42 13.28 15.33
C CYS A 96 -12.54 13.52 16.57
N CYS A 97 -12.38 14.78 16.96
CA CYS A 97 -11.82 15.22 18.23
C CYS A 97 -12.66 14.69 19.40
N SER A 98 -12.01 14.26 20.48
CA SER A 98 -12.67 13.67 21.64
C SER A 98 -12.17 14.34 22.92
N SER A 99 -12.92 14.17 24.01
CA SER A 99 -12.46 14.52 25.36
C SER A 99 -11.33 13.60 25.87
N ALA A 100 -10.84 12.67 25.04
CA ALA A 100 -9.64 11.90 25.24
C ALA A 100 -8.63 12.14 24.10
N PHE A 101 -7.34 11.98 24.38
CA PHE A 101 -6.30 12.01 23.34
C PHE A 101 -6.57 10.96 22.27
N GLN A 102 -6.57 11.40 21.01
CA GLN A 102 -6.64 10.56 19.83
C GLN A 102 -5.35 10.75 19.02
N SER A 103 -4.90 9.68 18.37
CA SER A 103 -3.69 9.70 17.56
C SER A 103 -4.03 9.95 16.10
N TYR A 104 -3.30 10.86 15.48
CA TYR A 104 -3.45 11.24 14.07
C TYR A 104 -2.09 11.32 13.41
N TRP A 105 -2.09 11.23 12.09
CA TRP A 105 -0.91 11.51 11.29
C TRP A 105 -1.30 12.28 10.02
N ILE A 106 -0.39 13.15 9.58
CA ILE A 106 -0.52 13.95 8.36
C ILE A 106 0.78 13.79 7.58
N SER A 107 0.70 13.38 6.32
CA SER A 107 1.84 13.27 5.41
C SER A 107 1.70 14.27 4.27
N ILE A 108 2.80 14.92 3.91
CA ILE A 108 2.93 15.77 2.72
C ILE A 108 4.04 15.18 1.86
N TYR A 109 3.73 14.91 0.60
CA TYR A 109 4.70 14.44 -0.39
C TYR A 109 4.44 15.13 -1.73
N ASP A 110 5.28 16.11 -2.07
CA ASP A 110 5.24 16.81 -3.37
C ASP A 110 3.83 17.32 -3.74
N GLY A 111 3.08 17.80 -2.75
CA GLY A 111 1.70 18.32 -2.92
C GLY A 111 0.59 17.32 -2.61
N LEU A 112 0.89 16.04 -2.43
CA LEU A 112 -0.08 15.06 -1.92
C LEU A 112 -0.16 15.15 -0.40
N ILE A 113 -1.31 15.58 0.12
CA ILE A 113 -1.60 15.63 1.56
C ILE A 113 -2.48 14.41 1.92
N SER A 114 -1.94 13.55 2.78
CA SER A 114 -2.64 12.35 3.30
C SER A 114 -2.86 12.47 4.80
N ILE A 115 -4.04 12.08 5.27
CA ILE A 115 -4.44 12.23 6.68
C ILE A 115 -5.07 10.92 7.14
N GLY A 116 -4.65 10.41 8.29
CA GLY A 116 -5.23 9.21 8.88
C GLY A 116 -5.24 9.20 10.40
N LYS A 117 -5.81 8.13 10.94
CA LYS A 117 -5.99 7.92 12.38
C LYS A 117 -5.08 6.80 12.88
N GLY A 118 -4.37 7.05 13.96
CA GLY A 118 -3.43 6.09 14.55
C GLY A 118 -2.11 6.74 14.93
N ARG A 119 -1.28 5.99 15.66
CA ARG A 119 0.04 6.47 16.12
C ARG A 119 1.11 6.37 15.05
N TYR A 120 0.91 5.48 14.09
CA TYR A 120 1.87 5.22 13.03
C TYR A 120 1.33 5.78 11.71
N PRO A 121 2.14 6.53 10.96
CA PRO A 121 1.76 7.02 9.65
C PRO A 121 1.25 5.94 8.72
N PHE A 122 0.40 6.36 7.77
CA PHE A 122 -0.13 5.52 6.70
C PHE A 122 -1.05 4.38 7.14
N GLN A 123 -1.42 4.32 8.42
CA GLN A 123 -2.45 3.43 8.95
C GLN A 123 -3.82 4.13 9.02
N ASN A 124 -4.91 3.39 8.75
CA ASN A 124 -6.28 3.91 8.74
C ASN A 124 -6.36 5.28 8.05
N LEU A 125 -5.92 5.34 6.79
CA LEU A 125 -6.04 6.52 5.96
C LEU A 125 -7.51 6.96 5.93
N CYS A 126 -7.74 8.21 6.29
CA CYS A 126 -9.08 8.78 6.31
C CYS A 126 -9.33 9.68 5.09
N PHE A 127 -8.29 10.36 4.59
CA PHE A 127 -8.46 11.33 3.51
C PHE A 127 -7.16 11.62 2.76
N GLN A 128 -7.28 11.91 1.46
CA GLN A 128 -6.18 12.40 0.62
C GLN A 128 -6.63 13.55 -0.27
N TRP A 129 -5.70 14.46 -0.54
CA TRP A 129 -5.89 15.55 -1.48
C TRP A 129 -4.57 15.89 -2.16
N LEU A 130 -4.61 16.08 -3.48
CA LEU A 130 -3.46 16.47 -4.29
C LEU A 130 -3.61 17.95 -4.68
N ASP A 131 -2.60 18.74 -4.37
CA ASP A 131 -2.52 20.13 -4.82
C ASP A 131 -2.18 20.20 -6.32
N SER A 132 -2.97 20.94 -7.10
CA SER A 132 -2.69 21.18 -8.52
C SER A 132 -1.50 22.13 -8.74
N ASN A 133 -1.08 22.88 -7.71
CA ASN A 133 0.12 23.73 -7.74
C ASN A 133 0.90 23.59 -6.42
N PRO A 134 1.65 22.49 -6.23
CA PRO A 134 2.25 22.15 -4.94
C PRO A 134 3.23 23.19 -4.41
N ASN A 135 3.19 23.39 -3.10
CA ASN A 135 4.20 24.13 -2.37
C ASN A 135 5.32 23.19 -1.90
N TYR A 136 6.40 23.11 -2.66
CA TYR A 136 7.56 22.25 -2.38
C TYR A 136 8.48 22.79 -1.27
N THR A 137 8.27 24.01 -0.76
CA THR A 137 9.17 24.62 0.23
C THR A 137 8.72 24.40 1.67
N VAL A 138 7.55 23.78 1.90
CA VAL A 138 7.04 23.55 3.28
C VAL A 138 7.94 22.58 4.06
N GLN A 139 8.37 23.00 5.24
CA GLN A 139 9.31 22.22 6.05
C GLN A 139 8.92 22.21 7.53
N TYR A 140 8.50 23.34 8.09
CA TYR A 140 8.19 23.48 9.52
C TYR A 140 6.73 23.19 9.83
N ILE A 141 6.50 22.60 11.00
CA ILE A 141 5.18 22.18 11.47
C ILE A 141 4.78 23.01 12.68
N GLY A 142 3.65 23.71 12.57
CA GLY A 142 3.03 24.50 13.63
C GLY A 142 1.83 23.78 14.21
N LEU A 143 1.74 23.74 15.54
CA LEU A 143 0.63 23.16 16.27
C LEU A 143 -0.28 24.30 16.73
N SER A 144 -1.49 24.37 16.20
CA SER A 144 -2.39 25.51 16.40
C SER A 144 -3.72 25.11 17.03
N SER A 145 -4.43 26.13 17.48
CA SER A 145 -5.76 26.06 18.08
C SER A 145 -6.60 27.21 17.54
N TRP A 146 -7.86 26.93 17.17
CA TRP A 146 -8.80 27.96 16.73
C TRP A 146 -9.48 28.64 17.92
N ASP A 147 -10.59 28.10 18.43
CA ASP A 147 -11.45 28.76 19.43
C ASP A 147 -11.35 28.18 20.85
N LYS A 148 -10.66 27.05 21.02
CA LYS A 148 -10.50 26.35 22.30
C LYS A 148 -9.14 25.73 22.43
N HIS A 149 -8.64 25.61 23.66
CA HIS A 149 -7.37 24.94 23.95
C HIS A 149 -7.29 23.55 23.34
N VAL A 150 -6.13 23.28 22.71
CA VAL A 150 -5.78 21.96 22.16
C VAL A 150 -4.54 21.46 22.86
N GLY A 151 -4.59 20.22 23.34
CA GLY A 151 -3.45 19.51 23.90
C GLY A 151 -2.79 18.63 22.85
N TYR A 152 -1.49 18.77 22.65
CA TYR A 152 -0.67 17.93 21.78
C TYR A 152 0.37 17.15 22.61
N ARG A 153 0.63 15.89 22.24
CA ARG A 153 1.73 15.09 22.82
C ARG A 153 2.24 14.06 21.81
N ASN A 154 3.37 13.41 22.12
CA ASN A 154 3.98 12.38 21.26
C ASN A 154 4.09 12.84 19.79
N VAL A 155 4.46 14.10 19.57
CA VAL A 155 4.57 14.68 18.23
C VAL A 155 5.91 14.26 17.64
N ASN A 156 5.87 13.44 16.60
CA ASN A 156 7.04 12.89 15.95
C ASN A 156 7.00 13.25 14.47
N VAL A 157 8.15 13.69 13.95
CA VAL A 157 8.34 13.92 12.51
C VAL A 157 9.09 12.73 11.94
N LEU A 158 8.56 12.18 10.86
CA LEU A 158 9.04 10.98 10.20
C LEU A 158 9.38 11.34 8.74
N PRO A 159 10.43 10.74 8.17
CA PRO A 159 10.74 10.95 6.75
C PRO A 159 9.59 10.43 5.89
N ALA A 160 9.21 11.16 4.84
CA ALA A 160 8.24 10.67 3.88
C ALA A 160 8.96 9.74 2.90
N THR A 161 8.97 8.45 3.20
CA THR A 161 9.44 7.46 2.23
C THR A 161 8.28 7.13 1.29
N PRO A 162 8.44 7.24 -0.05
CA PRO A 162 7.41 6.83 -1.00
C PRO A 162 7.09 5.34 -0.92
N ASN A 163 7.99 4.57 -0.30
CA ASN A 163 7.81 3.16 0.02
C ASN A 163 7.62 2.99 1.54
N HIS A 164 6.57 2.28 1.93
CA HIS A 164 6.27 1.83 3.30
C HIS A 164 7.38 0.96 3.94
N LEU A 165 8.43 0.65 3.19
CA LEU A 165 9.46 -0.35 3.48
C LEU A 165 10.63 0.17 4.33
N SER A 166 10.87 1.49 4.39
CA SER A 166 12.07 2.06 5.01
C SER A 166 11.88 2.66 6.40
N LEU A 167 10.64 2.91 6.85
CA LEU A 167 10.35 3.43 8.20
C LEU A 167 10.72 2.46 9.33
N TRP A 168 10.85 1.18 9.01
CA TRP A 168 11.15 0.11 9.96
C TRP A 168 12.65 -0.06 10.22
N LYS A 169 13.50 0.54 9.37
CA LYS A 169 14.96 0.58 9.60
C LYS A 169 15.36 1.46 10.78
N HIS A 170 14.46 2.32 11.28
CA HIS A 170 14.76 3.33 12.31
C HIS A 170 14.07 3.01 13.65
N VAL A 171 13.52 1.81 13.82
CA VAL A 171 13.08 1.32 15.14
C VAL A 171 14.27 0.55 15.71
N ASP A 172 15.10 1.29 16.45
CA ASP A 172 16.40 0.87 17.00
C ASP A 172 16.39 -0.58 17.54
N PHE A 173 17.06 -1.48 16.82
CA PHE A 173 17.74 -2.61 17.44
C PHE A 173 18.88 -1.99 18.27
N VAL A 174 18.84 -2.21 19.58
CA VAL A 174 19.96 -1.86 20.45
C VAL A 174 21.12 -2.77 20.04
N GLU A 175 22.08 -2.21 19.31
CA GLU A 175 23.34 -2.87 18.96
C GLU A 175 24.05 -3.30 20.25
N HIS A 176 24.28 -4.60 20.37
CA HIS A 176 25.28 -5.12 21.28
C HIS A 176 26.60 -5.18 20.51
N ASP A 177 27.51 -4.34 20.98
CA ASP A 177 28.90 -4.14 20.57
C ASP A 177 29.63 -5.43 20.14
N PHE A 178 29.96 -5.53 18.85
CA PHE A 178 31.05 -6.38 18.35
C PHE A 178 31.76 -5.68 17.18
N GLY A 179 32.97 -5.17 17.48
CA GLY A 179 34.18 -5.15 16.64
C GLY A 179 34.04 -4.67 15.19
N GLU A 180 34.41 -3.41 14.96
CA GLU A 180 34.80 -2.88 13.64
C GLU A 180 35.94 -3.72 13.03
N ASP A 181 35.68 -4.43 11.92
CA ASP A 181 36.65 -4.61 10.82
C ASP A 181 36.15 -5.37 9.56
N ASP A 182 34.87 -5.81 9.47
CA ASP A 182 34.38 -6.54 8.26
C ASP A 182 33.24 -5.84 7.47
N LEU A 183 32.92 -4.57 7.74
CA LEU A 183 31.71 -3.91 7.21
C LEU A 183 31.84 -3.18 5.85
N GLU A 184 32.98 -3.21 5.17
CA GLU A 184 33.16 -2.44 3.92
C GLU A 184 32.85 -3.21 2.62
N GLN A 185 32.43 -4.48 2.66
CA GLN A 185 32.10 -5.25 1.45
C GLN A 185 30.60 -5.56 1.20
N GLU A 186 29.70 -5.25 2.13
CA GLU A 186 28.26 -5.53 1.96
C GLU A 186 27.40 -4.29 1.62
N LEU A 187 28.00 -3.10 1.53
CA LEU A 187 27.26 -1.83 1.40
C LEU A 187 26.80 -1.46 -0.02
N GLU A 188 27.11 -2.26 -1.06
CA GLU A 188 26.66 -1.98 -2.43
C GLU A 188 25.51 -2.88 -2.94
N ASP A 189 25.15 -3.98 -2.27
CA ASP A 189 24.09 -4.91 -2.75
C ASP A 189 22.69 -4.68 -2.13
N GLY A 190 22.58 -3.80 -1.12
CA GLY A 190 21.35 -3.62 -0.33
C GLY A 190 20.29 -2.67 -0.89
N THR A 191 20.55 -2.01 -2.03
CA THR A 191 19.70 -0.89 -2.53
C THR A 191 18.78 -1.31 -3.69
N ALA A 192 18.88 -2.53 -4.21
CA ALA A 192 18.20 -2.96 -5.44
C ALA A 192 17.00 -3.93 -5.27
N ASN A 193 16.69 -4.43 -4.06
CA ASN A 193 15.89 -5.67 -3.94
C ASN A 193 14.41 -5.51 -3.55
N TYR A 194 13.92 -4.28 -3.32
CA TYR A 194 12.53 -4.06 -2.89
C TYR A 194 11.55 -3.74 -4.03
N GLU A 195 12.03 -3.65 -5.27
CA GLU A 195 11.21 -3.34 -6.47
C GLU A 195 10.81 -4.60 -7.28
N SER A 196 11.15 -5.81 -6.84
CA SER A 196 10.99 -7.05 -7.65
C SER A 196 9.80 -7.96 -7.24
N TRP A 197 8.81 -7.44 -6.54
CA TRP A 197 7.59 -8.19 -6.17
C TRP A 197 6.36 -7.62 -6.91
N GLY A 198 5.34 -8.46 -7.11
CA GLY A 198 4.16 -8.17 -7.92
C GLY A 198 4.11 -8.96 -9.24
N LEU A 199 3.00 -8.81 -9.96
CA LEU A 199 2.76 -9.54 -11.21
C LEU A 199 3.58 -9.01 -12.39
N GLY A 200 4.04 -7.75 -12.37
CA GLY A 200 4.74 -7.12 -13.48
C GLY A 200 5.96 -7.91 -14.01
N LYS A 201 6.68 -8.63 -13.14
CA LYS A 201 7.82 -9.49 -13.54
C LYS A 201 7.44 -10.72 -14.38
N PHE A 202 6.15 -11.06 -14.39
CA PHE A 202 5.58 -12.16 -15.17
C PHE A 202 4.93 -11.69 -16.48
N LEU A 203 4.93 -10.38 -16.77
CA LEU A 203 4.41 -9.85 -18.03
C LEU A 203 5.26 -10.38 -19.20
N GLU A 204 4.63 -11.10 -20.13
CA GLU A 204 5.28 -11.74 -21.29
C GLU A 204 6.49 -12.62 -20.92
N ASN A 205 6.54 -13.11 -19.68
CA ASN A 205 7.55 -14.05 -19.24
C ASN A 205 7.07 -15.48 -19.51
N TRP A 206 7.97 -16.31 -20.06
CA TRP A 206 7.72 -17.73 -20.30
C TRP A 206 7.82 -18.57 -19.02
N GLU A 207 8.49 -18.06 -17.99
CA GLU A 207 8.54 -18.71 -16.69
C GLU A 207 7.14 -18.74 -16.06
N LEU A 208 6.66 -19.93 -15.72
CA LEU A 208 5.33 -20.20 -15.15
C LEU A 208 4.14 -19.93 -16.09
N SER A 209 4.38 -19.56 -17.36
CA SER A 209 3.30 -19.40 -18.32
C SER A 209 2.66 -20.74 -18.67
N ASP A 210 1.33 -20.80 -18.64
CA ASP A 210 0.50 -21.97 -18.92
C ASP A 210 -0.39 -21.77 -20.17
N MET A 211 -0.23 -20.63 -20.86
CA MET A 211 -0.88 -20.33 -22.12
C MET A 211 -0.08 -19.31 -22.94
N PHE A 212 -0.40 -19.16 -24.22
CA PHE A 212 0.13 -18.08 -25.05
C PHE A 212 -0.86 -17.61 -26.11
N PHE A 213 -0.77 -16.35 -26.51
CA PHE A 213 -1.48 -15.78 -27.63
C PHE A 213 -0.65 -15.92 -28.91
N ILE A 214 -1.30 -16.11 -30.04
CA ILE A 214 -0.69 -16.02 -31.38
C ILE A 214 -1.26 -14.79 -32.07
N VAL A 215 -0.44 -13.76 -32.25
CA VAL A 215 -0.88 -12.38 -32.54
C VAL A 215 -0.41 -11.90 -33.89
N GLY A 216 -1.34 -11.26 -34.62
CA GLY A 216 -1.08 -10.63 -35.89
C GLY A 216 -0.77 -11.62 -37.01
N LYS A 217 -0.51 -11.07 -38.20
CA LYS A 217 -0.16 -11.87 -39.39
C LYS A 217 1.21 -12.55 -39.30
N GLU A 218 2.05 -12.09 -38.38
CA GLU A 218 3.38 -12.65 -38.12
C GLU A 218 3.35 -13.85 -37.16
N GLU A 219 2.15 -14.22 -36.67
CA GLU A 219 1.95 -15.34 -35.73
C GLU A 219 2.87 -15.26 -34.50
N ARG A 220 3.05 -14.04 -33.96
CA ARG A 220 3.92 -13.82 -32.81
C ARG A 220 3.32 -14.48 -31.57
N ALA A 221 4.06 -15.39 -30.94
CA ALA A 221 3.70 -15.99 -29.66
C ALA A 221 3.98 -15.02 -28.50
N VAL A 222 2.98 -14.82 -27.63
CA VAL A 222 3.05 -13.96 -26.44
C VAL A 222 2.55 -14.74 -25.23
N PRO A 223 3.40 -15.07 -24.24
CA PRO A 223 3.01 -15.92 -23.12
C PRO A 223 2.12 -15.18 -22.12
N GLY A 224 1.31 -15.94 -21.38
CA GLY A 224 0.43 -15.44 -20.33
C GLY A 224 0.15 -16.50 -19.26
N HIS A 225 -0.61 -16.09 -18.25
CA HIS A 225 -0.97 -16.91 -17.09
C HIS A 225 -2.50 -16.98 -16.99
N LYS A 226 -3.09 -18.17 -17.17
CA LYS A 226 -4.55 -18.37 -17.21
C LYS A 226 -5.22 -17.79 -15.99
N LEU A 227 -4.69 -18.10 -14.80
CA LEU A 227 -5.22 -17.59 -13.54
C LEU A 227 -5.24 -16.05 -13.49
N VAL A 228 -4.17 -15.38 -13.92
CA VAL A 228 -4.10 -13.90 -13.88
C VAL A 228 -5.12 -13.29 -14.84
N LEU A 229 -5.25 -13.87 -16.03
CA LEU A 229 -6.17 -13.40 -17.06
C LEU A 229 -7.63 -13.62 -16.66
N GLU A 230 -7.98 -14.82 -16.17
CA GLU A 230 -9.33 -15.17 -15.70
C GLU A 230 -9.71 -14.46 -14.39
N ALA A 231 -8.73 -14.07 -13.58
CA ALA A 231 -8.98 -13.21 -12.43
C ALA A 231 -9.27 -11.75 -12.84
N CYS A 232 -8.80 -11.30 -14.01
CA CYS A 232 -9.02 -9.95 -14.52
C CYS A 232 -10.28 -9.82 -15.39
N GLY A 233 -10.49 -10.78 -16.28
CA GLY A 233 -11.48 -10.73 -17.35
C GLY A 233 -12.05 -12.10 -17.66
N ASP A 234 -12.75 -12.22 -18.77
CA ASP A 234 -13.32 -13.47 -19.27
C ASP A 234 -12.59 -13.85 -20.56
N PHE A 235 -11.58 -14.70 -20.44
CA PHE A 235 -10.77 -15.16 -21.55
C PHE A 235 -11.24 -16.51 -22.10
N CYS A 236 -12.29 -17.09 -21.49
CA CYS A 236 -12.87 -18.38 -21.82
C CYS A 236 -11.83 -19.52 -21.81
N LEU A 237 -10.81 -19.43 -20.96
CA LEU A 237 -9.71 -20.40 -20.91
C LEU A 237 -10.16 -21.67 -20.19
N SER A 238 -9.75 -22.81 -20.72
CA SER A 238 -9.95 -24.11 -20.10
C SER A 238 -8.85 -24.42 -19.09
N SER A 239 -9.12 -25.33 -18.15
CA SER A 239 -8.11 -25.88 -17.24
C SER A 239 -7.14 -26.90 -17.88
N SER A 240 -7.15 -27.04 -19.21
CA SER A 240 -6.27 -27.97 -19.94
C SER A 240 -4.83 -27.44 -20.07
N VAL A 241 -3.87 -28.31 -20.40
CA VAL A 241 -2.43 -28.09 -20.12
C VAL A 241 -1.77 -27.01 -21.00
N GLU A 242 -2.19 -26.82 -22.25
CA GLU A 242 -1.61 -25.81 -23.13
C GLU A 242 -2.70 -25.25 -24.05
N GLU A 243 -2.98 -23.95 -23.92
CA GLU A 243 -4.02 -23.29 -24.70
C GLU A 243 -3.41 -22.13 -25.50
N ALA A 244 -3.54 -22.22 -26.83
CA ALA A 244 -3.12 -21.18 -27.75
C ALA A 244 -4.34 -20.35 -28.19
N VAL A 245 -4.31 -19.05 -27.93
CA VAL A 245 -5.39 -18.12 -28.32
C VAL A 245 -4.99 -17.33 -29.56
N HIS A 246 -5.69 -17.53 -30.68
CA HIS A 246 -5.37 -16.88 -31.95
C HIS A 246 -6.06 -15.51 -32.09
N LEU A 247 -5.27 -14.47 -32.35
CA LEU A 247 -5.70 -13.09 -32.55
C LEU A 247 -5.08 -12.50 -33.85
N PRO A 248 -5.51 -12.96 -35.04
CA PRO A 248 -4.86 -12.60 -36.31
C PRO A 248 -5.03 -11.13 -36.70
N ASP A 249 -6.12 -10.49 -36.25
CA ASP A 249 -6.49 -9.10 -36.59
C ASP A 249 -6.00 -8.08 -35.54
N ILE A 250 -5.32 -8.54 -34.49
CA ILE A 250 -4.82 -7.69 -33.41
C ILE A 250 -3.32 -7.51 -33.60
N SER A 251 -2.84 -6.26 -33.44
CA SER A 251 -1.40 -5.98 -33.43
C SER A 251 -0.78 -6.38 -32.09
N TYR A 252 0.52 -6.67 -32.11
CA TYR A 252 1.27 -6.90 -30.88
C TYR A 252 1.19 -5.71 -29.91
N SER A 253 1.23 -4.47 -30.39
CA SER A 253 1.12 -3.26 -29.55
C SER A 253 -0.17 -3.23 -28.74
N VAL A 254 -1.29 -3.63 -29.36
CA VAL A 254 -2.60 -3.64 -28.72
C VAL A 254 -2.70 -4.76 -27.68
N LEU A 255 -2.24 -5.99 -27.99
CA LEU A 255 -2.22 -7.06 -27.00
C LEU A 255 -1.27 -6.74 -25.84
N HIS A 256 -0.05 -6.27 -26.15
CA HIS A 256 0.93 -5.86 -25.14
C HIS A 256 0.33 -4.85 -24.19
N ALA A 257 -0.38 -3.83 -24.71
CA ALA A 257 -1.02 -2.82 -23.87
C ALA A 257 -2.10 -3.40 -22.96
N LEU A 258 -2.92 -4.34 -23.46
CA LEU A 258 -3.88 -5.06 -22.63
C LEU A 258 -3.18 -5.84 -21.51
N LEU A 259 -2.17 -6.63 -21.84
CA LEU A 259 -1.43 -7.44 -20.86
C LEU A 259 -0.67 -6.56 -19.86
N GLN A 260 -0.01 -5.50 -20.32
CA GLN A 260 0.70 -4.55 -19.45
C GLN A 260 -0.26 -3.94 -18.43
N TYR A 261 -1.46 -3.54 -18.85
CA TYR A 261 -2.48 -3.03 -17.95
C TYR A 261 -2.93 -4.08 -16.92
N ILE A 262 -3.11 -5.34 -17.32
CA ILE A 262 -3.51 -6.44 -16.43
C ILE A 262 -2.44 -6.71 -15.35
N TYR A 263 -1.16 -6.79 -15.76
CA TYR A 263 -0.07 -7.21 -14.87
C TYR A 263 0.52 -6.08 -14.03
N THR A 264 0.37 -4.83 -14.46
CA THR A 264 1.01 -3.67 -13.82
C THR A 264 0.03 -2.58 -13.39
N GLY A 265 -1.21 -2.62 -13.85
CA GLY A 265 -2.20 -1.56 -13.61
C GLY A 265 -1.91 -0.27 -14.41
N HIS A 266 -0.96 -0.29 -15.35
CA HIS A 266 -0.63 0.81 -16.23
C HIS A 266 -0.36 0.27 -17.64
N THR A 267 -0.66 1.07 -18.65
CA THR A 267 -0.18 0.83 -20.01
C THR A 267 0.02 2.13 -20.76
N GLN A 268 0.87 2.09 -21.78
CA GLN A 268 1.00 3.16 -22.76
C GLN A 268 0.66 2.64 -24.16
N ILE A 269 -0.13 3.39 -24.92
CA ILE A 269 -0.52 3.01 -26.30
C ILE A 269 -0.68 4.24 -27.19
N LEU A 270 -0.53 4.08 -28.51
CA LEU A 270 -0.80 5.13 -29.49
C LEU A 270 -2.30 5.49 -29.53
N GLU A 271 -2.61 6.77 -29.72
CA GLU A 271 -4.00 7.24 -29.88
C GLU A 271 -4.75 6.54 -31.02
N SER A 272 -4.04 6.20 -32.10
CA SER A 272 -4.59 5.46 -33.25
C SER A 272 -5.02 4.03 -32.90
N ASP A 273 -4.36 3.40 -31.92
CA ASP A 273 -4.62 2.03 -31.47
C ASP A 273 -5.64 1.97 -30.31
N LEU A 274 -6.05 3.11 -29.76
CA LEU A 274 -6.91 3.19 -28.58
C LEU A 274 -8.29 2.54 -28.79
N CYS A 275 -8.87 2.67 -29.98
CA CYS A 275 -10.12 1.99 -30.33
C CYS A 275 -9.95 0.46 -30.38
N SER A 276 -8.83 -0.02 -30.94
CA SER A 276 -8.51 -1.45 -30.99
C SER A 276 -8.32 -2.02 -29.58
N LEU A 277 -7.61 -1.29 -28.71
CA LEU A 277 -7.45 -1.65 -27.30
C LEU A 277 -8.80 -1.70 -26.58
N LYS A 278 -9.66 -0.70 -26.77
CA LYS A 278 -11.02 -0.69 -26.21
C LYS A 278 -11.82 -1.92 -26.65
N SER A 279 -11.82 -2.22 -27.95
CA SER A 279 -12.55 -3.37 -28.51
C SER A 279 -12.03 -4.70 -27.97
N LEU A 280 -10.72 -4.88 -27.88
CA LEU A 280 -10.11 -6.09 -27.32
C LEU A 280 -10.40 -6.23 -25.81
N SER A 281 -10.32 -5.12 -25.07
CA SER A 281 -10.65 -5.07 -23.64
C SER A 281 -12.12 -5.42 -23.40
N LEU A 282 -13.03 -4.97 -24.28
CA LEU A 282 -14.45 -5.30 -24.22
C LEU A 282 -14.69 -6.78 -24.53
N GLN A 283 -14.01 -7.35 -25.53
CA GLN A 283 -14.08 -8.77 -25.86
C GLN A 283 -13.76 -9.64 -24.65
N TYR A 284 -12.69 -9.32 -23.92
CA TYR A 284 -12.25 -10.04 -22.72
C TYR A 284 -12.84 -9.49 -21.42
N LYS A 285 -13.83 -8.59 -21.50
CA LYS A 285 -14.53 -8.00 -20.34
C LYS A 285 -13.62 -7.36 -19.28
N VAL A 286 -12.48 -6.80 -19.69
CA VAL A 286 -11.62 -5.96 -18.83
C VAL A 286 -12.22 -4.55 -18.75
N MET A 287 -13.35 -4.43 -18.05
CA MET A 287 -14.23 -3.26 -18.11
C MET A 287 -13.60 -1.98 -17.55
N SER A 288 -12.66 -2.10 -16.61
CA SER A 288 -11.90 -0.95 -16.11
C SER A 288 -11.11 -0.28 -17.25
N LEU A 289 -10.43 -1.07 -18.09
CA LEU A 289 -9.69 -0.57 -19.24
C LEU A 289 -10.62 0.01 -20.32
N VAL A 290 -11.78 -0.64 -20.56
CA VAL A 290 -12.81 -0.12 -21.48
C VAL A 290 -13.22 1.29 -21.06
N ARG A 291 -13.54 1.50 -19.77
CA ARG A 291 -13.95 2.80 -19.24
C ARG A 291 -12.84 3.85 -19.39
N GLN A 292 -11.60 3.50 -19.07
CA GLN A 292 -10.48 4.44 -19.23
C GLN A 292 -10.27 4.82 -20.71
N CYS A 293 -10.38 3.87 -21.64
CA CYS A 293 -10.30 4.17 -23.07
C CYS A 293 -11.45 5.09 -23.53
N GLU A 294 -12.67 4.87 -23.03
CA GLU A 294 -13.83 5.72 -23.33
C GLU A 294 -13.63 7.16 -22.86
N GLU A 295 -13.22 7.35 -21.60
CA GLU A 295 -12.96 8.68 -21.04
C GLU A 295 -11.89 9.45 -21.83
N ILE A 296 -10.84 8.75 -22.28
CA ILE A 296 -9.77 9.36 -23.08
C ILE A 296 -10.28 9.72 -24.48
N LEU A 297 -11.00 8.81 -25.15
CA LEU A 297 -11.59 9.08 -26.46
C LEU A 297 -12.54 10.28 -26.41
N GLU A 298 -13.38 10.40 -25.38
CA GLU A 298 -14.27 11.55 -25.18
C GLU A 298 -13.50 12.87 -24.99
N ARG A 299 -12.38 12.86 -24.26
CA ARG A 299 -11.50 14.02 -24.09
C ARG A 299 -10.85 14.46 -25.40
N ILE A 300 -10.35 13.50 -26.19
CA ILE A 300 -9.76 13.77 -27.51
C ILE A 300 -10.81 14.41 -28.44
N MET A 301 -12.01 13.83 -28.51
CA MET A 301 -13.12 14.36 -29.32
C MET A 301 -13.55 15.76 -28.88
N SER A 302 -13.56 16.04 -27.58
CA SER A 302 -13.95 17.34 -27.02
C SER A 302 -12.94 18.46 -27.31
N ASN A 303 -11.65 18.12 -27.42
CA ASN A 303 -10.58 19.09 -27.64
C ASN A 303 -10.43 19.54 -29.12
N LYS A 304 -11.22 18.99 -30.06
CA LYS A 304 -11.11 19.25 -31.51
C LYS A 304 -9.71 19.06 -32.09
N GLN A 305 -8.83 18.33 -31.41
CA GLN A 305 -7.57 17.89 -32.00
C GLN A 305 -7.88 16.82 -33.04
N LEU A 306 -7.27 16.93 -34.22
CA LEU A 306 -7.13 15.78 -35.12
C LEU A 306 -6.37 14.71 -34.34
N VAL A 307 -6.84 13.46 -34.39
CA VAL A 307 -6.14 12.32 -33.80
C VAL A 307 -4.72 12.31 -34.35
N ASP A 308 -3.73 12.55 -33.49
CA ASP A 308 -2.34 12.46 -33.89
C ASP A 308 -1.96 10.98 -33.84
N SER A 309 -1.77 10.40 -35.03
CA SER A 309 -1.41 8.99 -35.19
C SER A 309 -0.10 8.59 -34.49
N THR A 310 0.67 9.56 -33.98
CA THR A 310 1.96 9.34 -33.32
C THR A 310 1.94 9.66 -31.82
N GLN A 311 0.86 10.22 -31.29
CA GLN A 311 0.78 10.57 -29.87
C GLN A 311 0.52 9.33 -29.01
N LEU A 312 1.30 9.19 -27.94
CA LEU A 312 1.14 8.15 -26.93
C LEU A 312 0.21 8.64 -25.82
N VAL A 313 -0.56 7.71 -25.28
CA VAL A 313 -1.47 7.92 -24.17
C VAL A 313 -1.14 6.96 -23.05
N ASP A 314 -0.99 7.50 -21.84
CA ASP A 314 -0.89 6.71 -20.62
C ASP A 314 -2.27 6.40 -20.05
N ILE A 315 -2.48 5.13 -19.73
CA ILE A 315 -3.71 4.62 -19.14
C ILE A 315 -3.36 3.96 -17.81
N PHE A 316 -4.03 4.39 -16.73
CA PHE A 316 -3.82 3.86 -15.40
C PHE A 316 -5.10 3.20 -14.88
N TYR A 317 -4.93 2.10 -14.13
CA TYR A 317 -5.99 1.52 -13.33
C TYR A 317 -6.37 2.51 -12.23
N PRO A 318 -7.66 2.88 -12.12
CA PRO A 318 -8.11 3.88 -11.16
C PRO A 318 -8.13 3.27 -9.75
N SER A 319 -6.96 3.13 -9.13
CA SER A 319 -6.81 2.70 -7.73
C SER A 319 -7.17 3.80 -6.72
N TRP A 320 -7.88 4.85 -7.14
CA TRP A 320 -8.08 6.10 -6.40
C TRP A 320 -9.04 5.96 -5.21
N LEU A 321 -9.59 4.75 -5.00
CA LEU A 321 -10.51 4.41 -3.90
C LEU A 321 -9.91 3.43 -2.88
N GLN A 322 -8.75 2.82 -3.14
CA GLN A 322 -8.18 1.79 -2.27
C GLN A 322 -6.76 2.16 -1.86
N CYS A 323 -6.54 2.24 -0.55
CA CYS A 323 -5.34 2.73 0.13
C CYS A 323 -4.09 1.82 -0.05
N SER A 324 -4.09 0.91 -1.01
CA SER A 324 -3.03 -0.08 -1.19
C SER A 324 -2.77 -0.32 -2.67
N LYS A 325 -1.57 0.01 -3.15
CA LYS A 325 -1.06 -0.43 -4.47
C LYS A 325 -0.67 -1.92 -4.47
N THR A 326 -0.92 -2.60 -3.37
CA THR A 326 -0.55 -4.00 -3.17
C THR A 326 -1.47 -4.91 -3.98
N PHE A 327 -0.93 -5.98 -4.55
CA PHE A 327 -1.72 -7.04 -5.13
C PHE A 327 -2.77 -7.57 -4.12
N PRO A 328 -4.04 -7.82 -4.52
CA PRO A 328 -4.59 -7.62 -5.87
C PRO A 328 -5.10 -6.19 -6.16
N TYR A 329 -5.22 -5.33 -5.14
CA TYR A 329 -5.90 -4.01 -5.22
C TYR A 329 -5.25 -2.94 -6.11
N GLY A 330 -3.95 -3.07 -6.40
CA GLY A 330 -3.25 -2.21 -7.34
C GLY A 330 -3.56 -2.50 -8.82
N LEU A 331 -4.27 -3.59 -9.11
CA LEU A 331 -4.45 -4.15 -10.46
C LEU A 331 -5.93 -4.34 -10.79
N PRO A 332 -6.30 -4.50 -12.07
CA PRO A 332 -7.67 -4.84 -12.48
C PRO A 332 -8.04 -6.30 -12.17
N ILE A 333 -7.67 -6.81 -10.99
CA ILE A 333 -7.88 -8.20 -10.59
C ILE A 333 -9.06 -8.30 -9.62
N ASP A 334 -9.99 -9.21 -9.91
CA ASP A 334 -11.14 -9.49 -9.06
C ASP A 334 -10.73 -10.43 -7.91
N ARG A 335 -10.71 -9.86 -6.70
CA ARG A 335 -10.37 -10.59 -5.47
C ARG A 335 -11.28 -11.80 -5.23
N GLU A 336 -12.58 -11.67 -5.45
CA GLU A 336 -13.52 -12.77 -5.21
C GLU A 336 -13.25 -13.94 -6.16
N ARG A 337 -12.75 -13.65 -7.37
CA ARG A 337 -12.30 -14.69 -8.29
C ARG A 337 -11.04 -15.40 -7.81
N LEU A 338 -10.04 -14.66 -7.34
CA LEU A 338 -8.83 -15.25 -6.78
C LEU A 338 -9.12 -16.16 -5.57
N GLU A 339 -9.97 -15.71 -4.64
CA GLU A 339 -10.37 -16.50 -3.47
C GLU A 339 -11.12 -17.77 -3.89
N ARG A 340 -11.96 -17.69 -4.92
CA ARG A 340 -12.62 -18.86 -5.50
C ARG A 340 -11.60 -19.83 -6.09
N PHE A 341 -10.65 -19.37 -6.91
CA PHE A 341 -9.62 -20.22 -7.50
C PHE A 341 -8.77 -20.91 -6.45
N LEU A 342 -8.43 -20.23 -5.35
CA LEU A 342 -7.74 -20.85 -4.21
C LEU A 342 -8.59 -21.96 -3.58
N SER A 343 -9.87 -21.71 -3.32
CA SER A 343 -10.75 -22.67 -2.66
C SER A 343 -11.13 -23.88 -3.53
N THR A 344 -11.33 -23.69 -4.84
CA THR A 344 -11.68 -24.76 -5.78
C THR A 344 -10.45 -25.50 -6.33
N GLY A 345 -9.30 -24.81 -6.34
CA GLY A 345 -8.05 -25.24 -6.97
C GLY A 345 -8.12 -25.23 -8.50
N GLU A 346 -9.01 -24.44 -9.09
CA GLU A 346 -9.03 -24.16 -10.53
C GLU A 346 -7.74 -23.44 -10.94
N TYR A 347 -7.13 -23.88 -12.06
CA TYR A 347 -5.83 -23.43 -12.56
C TYR A 347 -4.63 -23.76 -11.66
N SER A 348 -4.81 -24.57 -10.60
CA SER A 348 -3.72 -24.94 -9.71
C SER A 348 -2.64 -25.75 -10.41
N ASP A 349 -1.40 -25.30 -10.27
CA ASP A 349 -0.18 -25.90 -10.81
C ASP A 349 0.78 -26.36 -9.70
N LEU A 350 0.32 -26.32 -8.44
CA LEU A 350 1.13 -26.61 -7.26
C LEU A 350 0.32 -27.22 -6.10
N ASP A 351 0.76 -28.40 -5.67
CA ASP A 351 0.37 -29.09 -4.45
C ASP A 351 1.42 -28.87 -3.34
N LEU A 352 1.02 -28.21 -2.25
CA LEU A 352 1.85 -27.95 -1.07
C LEU A 352 1.52 -28.92 0.06
N TYR A 353 2.50 -29.73 0.46
CA TYR A 353 2.42 -30.61 1.63
C TYR A 353 3.05 -29.88 2.82
N VAL A 354 2.24 -29.47 3.80
CA VAL A 354 2.67 -28.58 4.89
C VAL A 354 2.60 -29.26 6.25
N GLY A 355 3.73 -29.25 6.97
CA GLY A 355 3.87 -29.81 8.30
C GLY A 355 4.03 -31.32 8.34
N VAL A 356 3.59 -31.94 9.44
CA VAL A 356 3.76 -33.37 9.73
C VAL A 356 2.58 -34.22 9.22
N HIS A 357 1.49 -33.58 8.79
CA HIS A 357 0.29 -34.26 8.30
C HIS A 357 0.28 -34.24 6.77
N ASP A 358 -0.24 -35.29 6.13
CA ASP A 358 -0.40 -35.41 4.66
C ASP A 358 -1.51 -34.49 4.11
N ILE A 359 -1.67 -33.27 4.64
CA ILE A 359 -2.62 -32.28 4.15
C ILE A 359 -2.01 -31.56 2.95
N VAL A 360 -2.74 -31.57 1.85
CA VAL A 360 -2.35 -30.94 0.60
C VAL A 360 -3.12 -29.64 0.41
N LEU A 361 -2.39 -28.53 0.26
CA LEU A 361 -2.94 -27.24 -0.14
C LEU A 361 -2.67 -27.02 -1.62
N ARG A 362 -3.74 -26.91 -2.42
CA ARG A 362 -3.66 -26.53 -3.83
C ARG A 362 -3.44 -25.03 -3.95
N SER A 363 -2.48 -24.62 -4.77
CA SER A 363 -2.08 -23.23 -4.92
C SER A 363 -1.53 -22.94 -6.32
N HIS A 364 -1.01 -21.73 -6.53
CA HIS A 364 -0.62 -21.23 -7.84
C HIS A 364 0.77 -20.61 -7.79
N LYS A 365 1.72 -21.16 -8.57
CA LYS A 365 3.13 -20.72 -8.56
C LYS A 365 3.27 -19.23 -8.88
N VAL A 366 2.51 -18.72 -9.85
CA VAL A 366 2.54 -17.29 -10.23
C VAL A 366 2.14 -16.37 -9.07
N ILE A 367 1.16 -16.78 -8.25
CA ILE A 367 0.73 -16.00 -7.08
C ILE A 367 1.82 -16.04 -6.00
N LEU A 368 2.27 -17.22 -5.61
CA LEU A 368 3.33 -17.35 -4.59
C LEU A 368 4.62 -16.62 -5.01
N GLY A 369 5.02 -16.77 -6.28
CA GLY A 369 6.16 -16.08 -6.86
C GLY A 369 5.98 -14.57 -6.87
N SER A 370 4.78 -14.05 -7.13
CA SER A 370 4.54 -12.60 -7.10
C SER A 370 4.77 -11.99 -5.72
N TRP A 371 4.57 -12.76 -4.65
CA TRP A 371 4.75 -12.32 -3.27
C TRP A 371 6.10 -12.64 -2.66
N SER A 372 6.82 -13.63 -3.21
CA SER A 372 7.99 -14.22 -2.57
C SER A 372 9.08 -14.50 -3.59
N THR A 373 10.22 -13.83 -3.40
CA THR A 373 11.45 -14.13 -4.14
C THR A 373 11.94 -15.56 -3.88
N PRO A 374 11.91 -16.11 -2.63
CA PRO A 374 12.17 -17.52 -2.39
C PRO A 374 11.32 -18.47 -3.23
N PHE A 375 9.99 -18.28 -3.28
CA PHE A 375 9.11 -19.10 -4.13
C PHE A 375 9.41 -18.91 -5.61
N THR A 376 9.64 -17.68 -6.08
CA THR A 376 10.04 -17.42 -7.47
C THR A 376 11.27 -18.25 -7.83
N LYS A 377 12.35 -18.14 -7.04
CA LYS A 377 13.60 -18.89 -7.26
C LYS A 377 13.38 -20.40 -7.22
N MET A 378 12.53 -20.88 -6.31
CA MET A 378 12.19 -22.31 -6.20
C MET A 378 11.55 -22.84 -7.50
N PHE A 379 10.73 -22.04 -8.17
CA PHE A 379 10.01 -22.46 -9.36
C PHE A 379 10.74 -22.18 -10.68
N THR A 380 11.73 -21.28 -10.70
CA THR A 380 12.36 -20.84 -11.97
C THR A 380 13.84 -21.18 -12.11
N ASN A 381 14.59 -21.44 -11.03
CA ASN A 381 16.04 -21.67 -11.10
C ASN A 381 16.47 -23.10 -11.51
N GLY A 382 15.62 -23.87 -12.20
CA GLY A 382 15.97 -25.21 -12.67
C GLY A 382 16.17 -26.27 -11.56
N MET A 383 15.70 -26.00 -10.34
CA MET A 383 15.68 -26.98 -9.24
C MET A 383 14.64 -28.08 -9.49
N ARG A 384 14.62 -29.14 -8.69
CA ARG A 384 13.63 -30.23 -8.86
C ARG A 384 12.19 -29.69 -8.82
N GLU A 385 11.98 -28.65 -8.03
CA GLU A 385 10.71 -27.95 -7.82
C GLU A 385 10.30 -27.07 -9.03
N SER A 386 11.22 -26.74 -9.94
CA SER A 386 10.88 -26.03 -11.19
C SER A 386 10.10 -26.91 -12.17
N VAL A 387 10.35 -28.22 -12.15
CA VAL A 387 9.66 -29.24 -12.96
C VAL A 387 8.61 -30.02 -12.17
N SER A 388 8.59 -29.90 -10.84
CA SER A 388 7.59 -30.56 -9.99
C SER A 388 6.37 -29.69 -9.78
N SER A 389 5.19 -30.32 -9.71
CA SER A 389 3.96 -29.72 -9.22
C SER A 389 3.77 -29.95 -7.71
N VAL A 390 4.78 -30.47 -7.00
CA VAL A 390 4.69 -30.84 -5.59
C VAL A 390 5.83 -30.22 -4.79
N VAL A 391 5.50 -29.54 -3.70
CA VAL A 391 6.47 -28.97 -2.74
C VAL A 391 6.12 -29.42 -1.32
N CYS A 392 7.15 -29.84 -0.56
CA CYS A 392 6.98 -30.30 0.82
C CYS A 392 7.67 -29.34 1.81
N LEU A 393 6.90 -28.78 2.74
CA LEU A 393 7.34 -27.84 3.77
C LEU A 393 7.21 -28.51 5.15
N LYS A 394 8.23 -29.25 5.58
CA LYS A 394 8.15 -30.18 6.73
C LYS A 394 8.19 -29.50 8.11
N ASP A 395 8.79 -28.31 8.21
CA ASP A 395 9.02 -27.60 9.48
C ASP A 395 8.17 -26.32 9.60
N VAL A 396 7.04 -26.28 8.89
CA VAL A 396 6.16 -25.12 8.81
C VAL A 396 4.84 -25.38 9.55
N PRO A 397 4.42 -24.51 10.50
CA PRO A 397 3.12 -24.64 11.15
C PRO A 397 1.97 -24.47 10.15
N LEU A 398 1.17 -25.52 9.96
CA LEU A 398 0.09 -25.57 8.96
C LEU A 398 -0.87 -24.37 9.04
N GLU A 399 -1.37 -24.05 10.23
CA GLU A 399 -2.36 -22.98 10.39
C GLU A 399 -1.76 -21.60 10.11
N ALA A 400 -0.52 -21.33 10.53
CA ALA A 400 0.14 -20.07 10.21
C ALA A 400 0.42 -19.96 8.70
N PHE A 401 0.80 -21.07 8.05
CA PHE A 401 1.01 -21.08 6.60
C PHE A 401 -0.28 -20.88 5.80
N LYS A 402 -1.41 -21.46 6.23
CA LYS A 402 -2.72 -21.20 5.61
C LYS A 402 -3.06 -19.71 5.65
N ILE A 403 -2.83 -19.04 6.78
CA ILE A 403 -3.08 -17.60 6.91
C ILE A 403 -2.17 -16.80 5.97
N MET A 404 -0.88 -17.17 5.88
CA MET A 404 0.04 -16.55 4.92
C MET A 404 -0.42 -16.77 3.47
N LEU A 405 -0.87 -17.97 3.13
CA LEU A 405 -1.38 -18.30 1.80
C LEU A 405 -2.63 -17.47 1.49
N GLU A 406 -3.61 -17.41 2.38
CA GLU A 406 -4.81 -16.58 2.23
C GLU A 406 -4.47 -15.09 2.07
N PHE A 407 -3.48 -14.60 2.80
CA PHE A 407 -2.96 -13.24 2.65
C PHE A 407 -2.42 -12.99 1.24
N MET A 408 -1.70 -13.95 0.63
CA MET A 408 -1.20 -13.79 -0.74
C MET A 408 -2.31 -13.71 -1.80
N TYR A 409 -3.51 -14.25 -1.56
CA TYR A 409 -4.62 -14.16 -2.50
C TYR A 409 -5.51 -12.94 -2.27
N SER A 410 -5.63 -12.50 -1.01
CA SER A 410 -6.53 -11.41 -0.61
C SER A 410 -5.84 -10.05 -0.46
N GLY A 411 -4.53 -10.04 -0.20
CA GLY A 411 -3.77 -8.85 0.19
C GLY A 411 -4.12 -8.32 1.59
N GLU A 412 -4.90 -9.05 2.39
CA GLU A 412 -5.42 -8.60 3.68
C GLU A 412 -5.19 -9.64 4.78
N LEU A 413 -4.86 -9.15 5.97
CA LEU A 413 -4.82 -9.97 7.17
C LEU A 413 -6.06 -9.65 8.03
N ASN A 414 -7.10 -10.49 7.93
CA ASN A 414 -8.36 -10.24 8.62
C ASN A 414 -8.36 -10.76 10.07
N LYS A 415 -8.13 -9.85 11.03
CA LYS A 415 -8.13 -10.16 12.47
C LYS A 415 -9.45 -10.72 13.00
N GLU A 416 -10.57 -10.36 12.39
CA GLU A 416 -11.92 -10.70 12.87
C GLU A 416 -12.40 -12.04 12.30
N ALA A 417 -11.97 -12.39 11.08
CA ALA A 417 -12.36 -13.63 10.42
C ALA A 417 -11.48 -14.83 10.82
N THR A 418 -10.22 -14.58 11.22
CA THR A 418 -9.28 -15.66 11.47
C THR A 418 -9.13 -15.92 12.98
N GLU A 419 -9.85 -16.93 13.45
CA GLU A 419 -9.72 -17.43 14.82
C GLU A 419 -8.26 -17.78 15.14
N GLY A 420 -7.72 -17.26 16.23
CA GLY A 420 -6.36 -17.60 16.68
C GLY A 420 -5.21 -16.81 16.01
N ILE A 421 -5.48 -15.76 15.22
CA ILE A 421 -4.40 -14.88 14.70
C ILE A 421 -3.49 -14.40 15.83
N ASN A 422 -4.04 -13.97 16.97
CA ASN A 422 -3.23 -13.47 18.08
C ASN A 422 -2.27 -14.54 18.64
N THR A 423 -2.68 -15.82 18.65
CA THR A 423 -1.83 -16.92 19.09
C THR A 423 -0.81 -17.33 18.03
N LEU A 424 -1.15 -17.18 16.75
CA LEU A 424 -0.28 -17.55 15.62
C LEU A 424 0.57 -16.38 15.12
N LEU A 425 0.40 -15.17 15.64
CA LEU A 425 1.00 -13.94 15.11
C LEU A 425 2.53 -13.99 15.06
N LEU A 426 3.17 -14.57 16.09
CA LEU A 426 4.62 -14.76 16.09
C LEU A 426 5.07 -15.80 15.06
N GLN A 427 4.32 -16.89 14.90
CA GLN A 427 4.62 -17.91 13.89
C GLN A 427 4.43 -17.36 12.48
N LEU A 428 3.37 -16.60 12.26
CA LEU A 428 3.08 -15.91 11.00
C LEU A 428 4.15 -14.88 10.66
N LEU A 429 4.63 -14.13 11.66
CA LEU A 429 5.74 -13.20 11.50
C LEU A 429 7.01 -13.92 11.03
N LEU A 430 7.38 -15.02 11.70
CA LEU A 430 8.56 -15.81 11.36
C LEU A 430 8.45 -16.41 9.95
N LEU A 431 7.28 -16.94 9.57
CA LEU A 431 7.05 -17.45 8.22
C LEU A 431 7.11 -16.34 7.17
N ALA A 432 6.52 -15.18 7.45
CA ALA A 432 6.57 -14.05 6.53
C ALA A 432 8.01 -13.57 6.29
N ASP A 433 8.87 -13.62 7.32
CA ASP A 433 10.30 -13.35 7.18
C ASP A 433 11.01 -14.43 6.36
N GLU A 434 10.81 -15.71 6.72
CA GLU A 434 11.42 -16.87 6.06
C GLU A 434 11.12 -16.92 4.55
N PHE A 435 9.86 -16.69 4.18
CA PHE A 435 9.41 -16.69 2.79
C PHE A 435 9.51 -15.31 2.12
N GLY A 436 10.00 -14.28 2.82
CA GLY A 436 10.20 -12.94 2.27
C GLY A 436 8.91 -12.21 1.87
N VAL A 437 7.80 -12.49 2.55
CA VAL A 437 6.48 -11.88 2.32
C VAL A 437 6.39 -10.56 3.09
N THR A 438 7.09 -9.53 2.60
CA THR A 438 7.37 -8.33 3.40
C THR A 438 6.13 -7.61 3.92
N LEU A 439 5.08 -7.50 3.11
CA LEU A 439 3.87 -6.79 3.57
C LEU A 439 3.12 -7.54 4.65
N LEU A 440 3.13 -8.87 4.62
CA LEU A 440 2.59 -9.68 5.70
C LEU A 440 3.44 -9.52 6.97
N HIS A 441 4.77 -9.56 6.83
CA HIS A 441 5.69 -9.29 7.94
C HIS A 441 5.40 -7.90 8.56
N GLN A 442 5.16 -6.90 7.73
CA GLN A 442 4.81 -5.55 8.16
C GLN A 442 3.47 -5.46 8.88
N GLU A 443 2.45 -6.12 8.35
CA GLU A 443 1.16 -6.16 9.05
C GLU A 443 1.32 -6.92 10.38
N CYS A 444 2.08 -8.01 10.42
CA CYS A 444 2.35 -8.75 11.65
C CYS A 444 3.01 -7.89 12.74
N CYS A 445 4.10 -7.17 12.48
CA CYS A 445 4.67 -6.34 13.55
C CYS A 445 3.83 -5.11 13.88
N LYS A 446 3.05 -4.58 12.92
CA LYS A 446 2.05 -3.56 13.25
C LYS A 446 1.07 -4.07 14.31
N ILE A 447 0.53 -5.27 14.11
CA ILE A 447 -0.40 -5.90 15.06
C ILE A 447 0.28 -6.16 16.40
N LEU A 448 1.50 -6.68 16.40
CA LEU A 448 2.28 -6.90 17.63
C LEU A 448 2.49 -5.59 18.40
N LEU A 449 2.88 -4.51 17.72
CA LEU A 449 3.08 -3.19 18.32
C LEU A 449 1.78 -2.60 18.89
N GLU A 450 0.65 -2.79 18.20
CA GLU A 450 -0.67 -2.42 18.71
C GLU A 450 -0.97 -3.14 20.03
N CYS A 451 -0.80 -4.46 20.08
CA CYS A 451 -1.00 -5.27 21.29
C CYS A 451 -0.10 -4.84 22.45
N LEU A 452 1.18 -4.55 22.18
CA LEU A 452 2.12 -4.07 23.20
C LEU A 452 1.73 -2.67 23.73
N SER A 453 1.18 -1.82 22.86
CA SER A 453 0.77 -0.45 23.21
C SER A 453 -0.49 -0.38 24.07
N GLU A 454 -1.43 -1.32 23.87
CA GLU A 454 -2.64 -1.46 24.70
C GLU A 454 -2.29 -1.93 26.12
N GLY A 455 -1.32 -2.83 26.25
CA GLY A 455 -0.82 -3.34 27.53
C GLY A 455 -0.23 -2.26 28.46
N TRP A 456 0.25 -1.14 27.91
CA TRP A 456 0.79 -0.02 28.71
C TRP A 456 -0.32 0.89 29.30
N SER A 457 -1.54 0.81 28.78
CA SER A 457 -2.62 1.77 29.07
C SER A 457 -3.55 1.35 30.22
N SER A 458 -3.49 0.09 30.67
CA SER A 458 -4.43 -0.47 31.66
C SER A 458 -3.69 -1.11 32.85
N PRO A 459 -3.94 -0.69 34.12
CA PRO A 459 -3.30 -1.29 35.30
C PRO A 459 -3.65 -2.76 35.55
N ILE A 460 -4.74 -3.24 34.94
CA ILE A 460 -5.33 -4.57 35.19
C ILE A 460 -4.90 -5.61 34.13
N GLY A 461 -4.35 -5.18 32.98
CA GLY A 461 -4.01 -6.05 31.85
C GLY A 461 -2.65 -6.78 31.94
N ARG A 462 -1.84 -6.53 32.96
CA ARG A 462 -0.43 -7.00 33.01
C ARG A 462 -0.25 -8.52 33.13
N ARG A 463 -1.31 -9.32 33.32
CA ARG A 463 -1.17 -10.77 33.55
C ARG A 463 -1.88 -11.68 32.56
N THR A 464 -2.80 -11.19 31.72
CA THR A 464 -3.67 -12.08 30.93
C THR A 464 -3.31 -12.16 29.45
N GLN A 465 -2.85 -11.07 28.83
CA GLN A 465 -2.47 -11.09 27.40
C GLN A 465 -1.07 -11.69 27.16
N TYR A 466 -0.09 -11.41 28.03
CA TYR A 466 1.27 -11.98 27.90
C TYR A 466 1.31 -13.51 27.99
N ALA A 467 0.32 -14.14 28.63
CA ALA A 467 0.24 -15.59 28.73
C ALA A 467 -0.30 -16.28 27.46
N GLN A 468 -0.89 -15.52 26.52
CA GLN A 468 -1.42 -16.04 25.26
C GLN A 468 -0.42 -15.99 24.10
N PHE A 469 0.60 -15.12 24.16
CA PHE A 469 1.62 -14.98 23.11
C PHE A 469 2.84 -15.88 23.28
N PHE A 470 3.07 -16.46 24.47
CA PHE A 470 4.28 -17.23 24.82
C PHE A 470 3.98 -18.67 25.25
N LYS A 471 2.91 -19.29 24.71
CA LYS A 471 2.59 -20.69 24.98
C LYS A 471 2.70 -21.56 23.75
#